data_AF-A0A975C2L8-F1
#
_entry.id   AF-A0A975C2L8-F1
#
_cell.length_a   1.000
_cell.length_b   1.000
_cell.length_c   1.000
_cell.angle_alpha   90.00
_cell.angle_beta   90.00
_cell.angle_gamma   90.00
#
_symmetry.space_group_name_H-M   'P 1'
#
loop_
_entity.id
_entity.type
_entity.pdbx_description
1 polymer ?
#
loop_
_entity_poly.entity_id
_entity_poly.type
_entity_poly.pdbx_seq_one_letter_code
_entity_poly.pdbx_strand_id
1 'polypeptide(L)'
;MSEHAIRKRITQHEATKRDWGDAEAIRQAEERLEEQRARAVAKAEAEAEAAEAASPGARAAVLFSADVEPDEPVGPAELAHQATVASGRAMRSGLWNEAKALAGLVESYTRLAERKKESELTPETAPLGLIVDLVFGSEGRWLSRMSMIGARDNDPDTAIKERFWDRKERRDKREEAERQTRWTKAMGEFTRGALMGRRGAETYWRGVAEAQGVVLPEAPKVDGEEEVEMDTELG
;
A
#
# COMPACT_ATOMS: atom_id res chain seq x y z
N MET A 1 103.03 23.84 31.91
CA MET A 1 102.44 22.51 31.75
C MET A 1 103.08 21.83 30.54
N SER A 2 103.59 20.61 30.66
CA SER A 2 104.34 19.96 29.58
C SER A 2 103.42 19.31 28.54
N GLU A 3 103.85 19.31 27.28
CA GLU A 3 103.13 18.75 26.13
C GLU A 3 102.74 17.26 26.31
N HIS A 4 103.55 16.54 27.09
CA HIS A 4 103.32 15.14 27.47
C HIS A 4 102.06 14.96 28.33
N ALA A 5 101.75 15.92 29.21
CA ALA A 5 100.55 15.87 30.04
C ALA A 5 99.26 16.11 29.23
N ILE A 6 99.35 16.89 28.14
CA ILE A 6 98.22 17.16 27.24
C ILE A 6 97.92 15.94 26.37
N ARG A 7 98.95 15.31 25.78
CA ARG A 7 98.76 14.07 25.00
C ARG A 7 98.19 12.92 25.83
N LYS A 8 98.67 12.75 27.08
CA LYS A 8 98.19 11.69 27.98
C LYS A 8 96.71 11.83 28.35
N ARG A 9 96.22 13.07 28.46
CA ARG A 9 94.83 13.39 28.80
C ARG A 9 93.86 13.15 27.62
N ILE A 10 94.35 13.33 26.39
CA ILE A 10 93.60 13.04 25.14
C ILE A 10 93.57 11.53 24.87
N THR A 11 94.66 10.79 25.17
CA THR A 11 94.69 9.33 24.96
C THR A 11 93.99 8.52 26.06
N GLN A 12 93.82 9.05 27.28
CA GLN A 12 93.02 8.39 28.33
C GLN A 12 91.51 8.56 28.15
N HIS A 13 91.10 9.54 27.35
CA HIS A 13 89.71 9.80 27.02
C HIS A 13 89.60 9.85 25.49
N GLU A 14 89.51 8.68 24.85
CA GLU A 14 89.42 8.50 23.39
C GLU A 14 88.22 9.23 22.73
N ALA A 15 87.38 9.91 23.50
CA ALA A 15 86.29 10.76 23.01
C ALA A 15 86.76 12.21 22.86
N THR A 16 86.80 12.70 21.63
CA THR A 16 87.04 14.11 21.33
C THR A 16 85.81 14.95 21.69
N LYS A 17 85.97 16.27 21.87
CA LYS A 17 84.86 17.21 22.16
C LYS A 17 83.72 17.12 21.14
N ARG A 18 84.03 16.69 19.91
CA ARG A 18 83.07 16.50 18.82
C ARG A 18 82.17 15.28 19.08
N ASP A 19 82.76 14.18 19.55
CA ASP A 19 82.02 12.95 19.87
C ASP A 19 81.01 13.15 21.01
N TRP A 20 81.33 14.02 21.96
CA TRP A 20 80.39 14.45 23.01
C TRP A 20 79.21 15.26 22.46
N GLY A 21 79.47 16.15 21.49
CA GLY A 21 78.41 16.92 20.83
C GLY A 21 77.52 16.05 19.95
N ASP A 22 78.12 15.08 19.25
CA ASP A 22 77.40 14.13 18.39
C ASP A 22 76.54 13.16 19.22
N ALA A 23 77.06 12.66 20.35
CA ALA A 23 76.29 11.83 21.28
C ALA A 23 75.08 12.58 21.89
N GLU A 24 75.27 13.85 22.24
CA GLU A 24 74.20 14.72 22.75
C GLU A 24 73.11 14.97 21.68
N ALA A 25 73.53 15.21 20.43
CA ALA A 25 72.62 15.43 19.31
C ALA A 25 71.81 14.17 18.96
N ILE A 26 72.44 13.00 19.01
CA ILE A 26 71.77 11.71 18.80
C ILE A 26 70.72 11.48 19.89
N ARG A 27 71.06 11.69 21.17
CA ARG A 27 70.11 11.54 22.29
C ARG A 27 68.90 12.46 22.15
N GLN A 28 69.11 13.73 21.80
CA GLN A 28 68.00 14.68 21.57
C GLN A 28 67.15 14.33 20.33
N ALA A 29 67.74 13.68 19.32
CA ALA A 29 67.00 13.20 18.16
C ALA A 29 66.16 11.95 18.51
N GLU A 30 66.70 11.06 19.33
CA GLU A 30 66.00 9.88 19.86
C GLU A 30 64.82 10.28 20.75
N GLU A 31 65.01 11.20 21.71
CA GLU A 31 63.93 11.72 22.56
C GLU A 31 62.79 12.34 21.73
N ARG A 32 63.12 13.12 20.68
CA ARG A 32 62.12 13.70 19.77
C ARG A 32 61.41 12.63 18.95
N LEU A 33 62.09 11.57 18.53
CA LEU A 33 61.48 10.46 17.82
C LEU A 33 60.55 9.65 18.73
N GLU A 34 60.93 9.42 19.98
CA GLU A 34 60.08 8.77 20.98
C GLU A 34 58.85 9.61 21.29
N GLU A 35 58.99 10.92 21.45
CA GLU A 35 57.86 11.83 21.65
C GLU A 35 56.93 11.85 20.44
N GLN A 36 57.47 11.85 19.21
CA GLN A 36 56.67 11.73 17.99
C GLN A 36 55.94 10.40 17.89
N ARG A 37 56.58 9.28 18.27
CA ARG A 37 55.96 7.96 18.31
C ARG A 37 54.85 7.91 19.36
N ALA A 38 55.07 8.44 20.55
CA ALA A 38 54.05 8.51 21.60
C ALA A 38 52.84 9.34 21.15
N ARG A 39 53.06 10.49 20.50
CA ARG A 39 51.98 11.30 19.91
C ARG A 39 51.25 10.58 18.78
N ALA A 40 51.96 9.83 17.94
CA ALA A 40 51.35 9.05 16.87
C ALA A 40 50.47 7.91 17.41
N VAL A 41 50.92 7.21 18.46
CA VAL A 41 50.14 6.17 19.14
C VAL A 41 48.89 6.77 19.78
N ALA A 42 49.03 7.85 20.56
CA ALA A 42 47.89 8.52 21.18
C ALA A 42 46.85 9.00 20.14
N LYS A 43 47.33 9.49 18.99
CA LYS A 43 46.44 9.89 17.89
C LYS A 43 45.73 8.68 17.26
N ALA A 44 46.44 7.58 17.04
CA ALA A 44 45.86 6.36 16.48
C ALA A 44 44.81 5.74 17.43
N GLU A 45 45.06 5.77 18.74
CA GLU A 45 44.08 5.34 19.75
C GLU A 45 42.83 6.22 19.74
N ALA A 46 42.98 7.53 19.71
CA ALA A 46 41.86 8.46 19.63
C ALA A 46 41.05 8.30 18.32
N GLU A 47 41.73 8.05 17.20
CA GLU A 47 41.08 7.76 15.92
C GLU A 47 40.31 6.43 15.95
N ALA A 48 40.85 5.40 16.63
CA ALA A 48 40.18 4.11 16.79
C ALA A 48 38.93 4.23 17.67
N GLU A 49 39.00 4.96 18.79
CA GLU A 49 37.85 5.19 19.68
C GLU A 49 36.76 6.01 18.97
N ALA A 50 37.14 7.03 18.21
CA ALA A 50 36.21 7.81 17.39
C ALA A 50 35.55 6.95 16.30
N ALA A 51 36.29 6.02 15.69
CA ALA A 51 35.75 5.10 14.69
C ALA A 51 34.75 4.10 15.31
N GLU A 52 35.02 3.61 16.52
CA GLU A 52 34.12 2.73 17.26
C GLU A 52 32.84 3.45 17.68
N ALA A 53 32.95 4.68 18.20
CA ALA A 53 31.81 5.52 18.54
C ALA A 53 30.97 5.90 17.30
N ALA A 54 31.62 6.03 16.14
CA ALA A 54 30.95 6.29 14.87
C ALA A 54 30.34 5.04 14.24
N SER A 55 30.52 3.85 14.82
CA SER A 55 30.01 2.60 14.26
C SER A 55 28.47 2.59 14.17
N PRO A 56 27.88 1.88 13.20
CA PRO A 56 26.43 1.79 13.07
C PRO A 56 25.75 1.22 14.33
N GLY A 57 26.41 0.26 15.01
CA GLY A 57 25.92 -0.35 16.24
C GLY A 57 25.86 0.64 17.40
N ALA A 58 26.90 1.44 17.59
CA ALA A 58 26.92 2.49 18.61
C ALA A 58 25.85 3.56 18.34
N ARG A 59 25.68 3.97 17.07
CA ARG A 59 24.59 4.89 16.68
C ARG A 59 23.21 4.29 16.94
N ALA A 60 23.00 3.03 16.58
CA ALA A 60 21.73 2.35 16.82
C ALA A 60 21.40 2.25 18.31
N ALA A 61 22.39 1.95 19.16
CA ALA A 61 22.21 1.90 20.62
C ALA A 61 21.81 3.26 21.23
N VAL A 62 22.25 4.38 20.64
CA VAL A 62 21.83 5.73 21.07
C VAL A 62 20.40 6.03 20.62
N LEU A 63 20.00 5.54 19.44
CA LEU A 63 18.69 5.85 18.85
C LEU A 63 17.57 4.98 19.43
N PHE A 64 17.84 3.70 19.63
CA PHE A 64 16.87 2.71 20.13
C PHE A 64 17.18 2.36 21.59
N SER A 65 16.20 2.51 22.47
CA SER A 65 16.31 2.07 23.86
C SER A 65 16.27 0.55 23.93
N ALA A 66 17.09 -0.05 24.81
CA ALA A 66 17.12 -1.49 25.05
C ALA A 66 15.89 -2.05 25.79
N ASP A 67 14.96 -1.18 26.24
CA ASP A 67 13.81 -1.56 27.07
C ASP A 67 12.64 -2.18 26.28
N VAL A 68 12.83 -2.55 25.01
CA VAL A 68 11.83 -3.29 24.24
C VAL A 68 12.19 -4.77 24.32
N GLU A 69 11.59 -5.48 25.27
CA GLU A 69 11.68 -6.93 25.35
C GLU A 69 11.14 -7.56 24.04
N PRO A 70 11.91 -8.43 23.37
CA PRO A 70 11.58 -8.94 22.04
C PRO A 70 10.56 -10.11 22.06
N ASP A 71 9.81 -10.31 23.14
CA ASP A 71 9.00 -11.52 23.31
C ASP A 71 7.60 -11.47 22.69
N GLU A 72 7.13 -10.30 22.24
CA GLU A 72 5.87 -10.17 21.50
C GLU A 72 6.06 -9.73 20.04
N PRO A 73 5.27 -10.31 19.10
CA PRO A 73 5.29 -9.87 17.71
C PRO A 73 4.75 -8.44 17.61
N VAL A 74 5.68 -7.49 17.53
CA VAL A 74 5.39 -6.05 17.40
C VAL A 74 4.65 -5.79 16.10
N GLY A 75 3.46 -5.19 16.20
CA GLY A 75 2.64 -4.86 15.04
C GLY A 75 3.26 -3.74 14.18
N PRO A 76 2.86 -3.61 12.89
CA PRO A 76 3.41 -2.57 12.02
C PRO A 76 3.16 -1.14 12.55
N ALA A 77 2.08 -0.92 13.31
CA ALA A 77 1.81 0.37 13.95
C ALA A 77 2.80 0.69 15.08
N GLU A 78 3.20 -0.30 15.87
CA GLU A 78 4.18 -0.14 16.95
C GLU A 78 5.58 0.07 16.40
N LEU A 79 5.95 -0.63 15.32
CA LEU A 79 7.22 -0.39 14.60
C LEU A 79 7.28 1.04 14.04
N ALA A 80 6.17 1.55 13.49
CA ALA A 80 6.10 2.95 13.05
C ALA A 80 6.28 3.93 14.22
N HIS A 81 5.69 3.64 15.38
CA HIS A 81 5.85 4.47 16.57
C HIS A 81 7.31 4.50 17.07
N GLN A 82 7.94 3.32 17.18
CA GLN A 82 9.35 3.21 17.59
C GLN A 82 10.29 3.94 16.63
N ALA A 83 10.10 3.76 15.32
CA ALA A 83 10.87 4.48 14.31
C ALA A 83 10.67 6.00 14.37
N THR A 84 9.48 6.46 14.74
CA THR A 84 9.20 7.90 14.95
C THR A 84 9.98 8.46 16.14
N VAL A 85 9.95 7.74 17.27
CA VAL A 85 10.70 8.12 18.49
C VAL A 85 12.21 8.14 18.20
N ALA A 86 12.72 7.12 17.51
CA ALA A 86 14.11 7.03 17.09
C ALA A 86 14.50 8.16 16.11
N SER A 87 13.63 8.50 15.15
CA SER A 87 13.86 9.62 14.22
C SER A 87 13.96 10.95 14.98
N GLY A 88 13.08 11.19 15.96
CA GLY A 88 13.16 12.38 16.82
C GLY A 88 14.45 12.43 17.66
N ARG A 89 14.95 11.29 18.13
CA ARG A 89 16.25 11.20 18.81
C ARG A 89 17.40 11.51 17.85
N ALA A 90 17.37 10.98 16.64
CA ALA A 90 18.36 11.24 15.60
C ALA A 90 18.42 12.73 15.21
N MET A 91 17.26 13.39 15.12
CA MET A 91 17.22 14.84 14.88
C MET A 91 17.85 15.63 16.03
N ARG A 92 17.56 15.26 17.28
CA ARG A 92 18.16 15.92 18.46
C ARG A 92 19.67 15.74 18.56
N SER A 93 20.21 14.64 18.04
CA SER A 93 21.66 14.38 17.99
C SER A 93 22.35 14.88 16.71
N GLY A 94 21.61 15.53 15.79
CA GLY A 94 22.17 16.05 14.53
C GLY A 94 22.45 14.98 13.45
N LEU A 95 21.93 13.76 13.63
CA LEU A 95 22.06 12.63 12.70
C LEU A 95 20.96 12.69 11.61
N TRP A 96 21.08 13.64 10.68
CA TRP A 96 20.04 13.93 9.70
C TRP A 96 19.76 12.81 8.69
N ASN A 97 20.80 12.06 8.29
CA ASN A 97 20.65 10.97 7.33
C ASN A 97 19.87 9.81 7.95
N GLU A 98 20.21 9.47 9.19
CA GLU A 98 19.53 8.45 10.00
C GLU A 98 18.09 8.88 10.30
N ALA A 99 17.86 10.14 10.66
CA ALA A 99 16.51 10.68 10.87
C ALA A 99 15.62 10.55 9.62
N LYS A 100 16.18 10.84 8.44
CA LYS A 100 15.47 10.71 7.15
C LYS A 100 15.20 9.25 6.79
N ALA A 101 16.15 8.36 7.01
CA ALA A 101 15.97 6.93 6.79
C ALA A 101 14.86 6.37 7.71
N LEU A 102 14.88 6.75 8.99
CA LEU A 102 13.86 6.35 9.96
C LEU A 102 12.48 6.92 9.62
N ALA A 103 12.39 8.16 9.13
CA ALA A 103 11.13 8.73 8.66
C ALA A 103 10.56 7.96 7.44
N GLY A 104 11.43 7.51 6.52
CA GLY A 104 11.01 6.63 5.42
C GLY A 104 10.46 5.28 5.91
N LEU A 105 11.06 4.71 6.97
CA LEU A 105 10.56 3.49 7.59
C LEU A 105 9.19 3.71 8.25
N VAL A 106 8.98 4.84 8.94
CA VAL A 106 7.67 5.21 9.50
C VAL A 106 6.60 5.20 8.42
N GLU A 107 6.85 5.82 7.27
CA GLU A 107 5.90 5.85 6.15
C GLU A 107 5.62 4.44 5.60
N SER A 108 6.65 3.59 5.50
CA SER A 108 6.46 2.22 5.02
C SER A 108 5.61 1.37 5.97
N TYR A 109 5.83 1.50 7.28
CA TYR A 109 5.11 0.74 8.30
C TYR A 109 3.69 1.25 8.52
N THR A 110 3.47 2.56 8.45
CA THR A 110 2.10 3.14 8.48
C THR A 110 1.28 2.64 7.28
N ARG A 111 1.83 2.67 6.05
CA ARG A 111 1.18 2.10 4.87
C ARG A 111 0.92 0.59 4.98
N LEU A 112 1.76 -0.13 5.72
CA LEU A 112 1.56 -1.56 5.98
C LEU A 112 0.44 -1.79 7.00
N ALA A 113 0.40 -0.97 8.07
CA ALA A 113 -0.66 -1.01 9.06
C ALA A 113 -2.03 -0.65 8.46
N GLU A 114 -2.08 0.35 7.57
CA GLU A 114 -3.28 0.72 6.83
C GLU A 114 -3.76 -0.42 5.93
N ARG A 115 -2.85 -1.03 5.15
CA ARG A 115 -3.21 -2.19 4.31
C ARG A 115 -3.70 -3.38 5.11
N LYS A 116 -3.09 -3.65 6.28
CA LYS A 116 -3.57 -4.72 7.18
C LYS A 116 -4.99 -4.40 7.67
N LYS A 117 -5.24 -3.16 8.08
CA LYS A 117 -6.58 -2.70 8.49
C LYS A 117 -7.61 -2.79 7.36
N GLU A 118 -7.21 -2.46 6.13
CA GLU A 118 -8.06 -2.61 4.94
C GLU A 118 -8.37 -4.07 4.62
N SER A 119 -7.41 -4.99 4.79
CA SER A 119 -7.63 -6.43 4.60
C SER A 119 -8.52 -7.07 5.66
N GLU A 120 -8.63 -6.44 6.84
CA GLU A 120 -9.51 -6.87 7.94
C GLU A 120 -10.91 -6.22 7.88
N LEU A 121 -11.21 -5.45 6.82
CA LEU A 121 -12.55 -4.88 6.63
C LEU A 121 -13.55 -5.99 6.34
N THR A 122 -14.37 -6.30 7.34
CA THR A 122 -15.57 -7.13 7.22
C THR A 122 -16.79 -6.21 7.05
N PRO A 123 -17.95 -6.74 6.63
CA PRO A 123 -19.18 -5.93 6.57
C PRO A 123 -19.55 -5.26 7.90
N GLU A 124 -19.08 -5.82 9.02
CA GLU A 124 -19.35 -5.34 10.37
C GLU A 124 -18.34 -4.28 10.84
N THR A 125 -17.10 -4.30 10.33
CA THR A 125 -16.03 -3.35 10.67
C THR A 125 -15.81 -2.28 9.60
N ALA A 126 -16.46 -2.42 8.44
CA ALA A 126 -16.36 -1.47 7.36
C ALA A 126 -16.99 -0.12 7.74
N PRO A 127 -16.37 1.01 7.35
CA PRO A 127 -16.95 2.32 7.60
C PRO A 127 -18.30 2.44 6.89
N LEU A 128 -19.32 2.94 7.60
CA LEU A 128 -20.70 3.04 7.10
C LEU A 128 -20.81 3.76 5.75
N GLY A 129 -19.98 4.79 5.51
CA GLY A 129 -19.93 5.48 4.23
C GLY A 129 -19.59 4.56 3.05
N LEU A 130 -18.68 3.59 3.26
CA LEU A 130 -18.31 2.62 2.24
C LEU A 130 -19.44 1.60 2.00
N ILE A 131 -20.16 1.21 3.04
CA ILE A 131 -21.35 0.34 2.92
C ILE A 131 -22.46 1.06 2.16
N VAL A 132 -22.72 2.32 2.51
CA VAL A 132 -23.73 3.16 1.84
C VAL A 132 -23.37 3.37 0.37
N ASP A 133 -22.12 3.67 0.05
CA ASP A 133 -21.67 3.81 -1.34
C ASP A 133 -21.77 2.48 -2.11
N LEU A 134 -21.58 1.33 -1.46
CA LEU A 134 -21.75 0.03 -2.10
C LEU A 134 -23.23 -0.29 -2.36
N VAL A 135 -24.13 0.02 -1.43
CA VAL A 135 -25.55 -0.33 -1.49
C VAL A 135 -26.35 0.68 -2.34
N PHE A 136 -26.05 1.97 -2.20
CA PHE A 136 -26.81 3.08 -2.77
C PHE A 136 -26.02 3.89 -3.81
N GLY A 137 -24.74 3.58 -4.02
CA GLY A 137 -23.95 4.22 -5.07
C GLY A 137 -24.47 3.89 -6.47
N SER A 138 -24.22 4.81 -7.41
CA SER A 138 -24.53 4.62 -8.82
C SER A 138 -23.96 3.28 -9.32
N GLU A 139 -24.84 2.41 -9.84
CA GLU A 139 -24.50 1.03 -10.24
C GLU A 139 -23.23 0.94 -11.10
N GLY A 140 -23.01 1.93 -11.98
CA GLY A 140 -21.86 1.99 -12.85
C GLY A 140 -20.49 2.04 -12.18
N ARG A 141 -20.36 2.59 -10.96
CA ARG A 141 -19.04 2.76 -10.31
C ARG A 141 -18.49 1.46 -9.75
N TRP A 142 -19.33 0.67 -9.07
CA TRP A 142 -18.90 -0.61 -8.53
C TRP A 142 -18.95 -1.71 -9.61
N LEU A 143 -19.87 -1.64 -10.59
CA LEU A 143 -19.85 -2.52 -11.76
C LEU A 143 -18.57 -2.36 -12.57
N SER A 144 -18.02 -1.14 -12.70
CA SER A 144 -16.73 -0.93 -13.35
C SER A 144 -15.57 -1.60 -12.58
N ARG A 145 -15.64 -1.67 -11.24
CA ARG A 145 -14.62 -2.36 -10.42
C ARG A 145 -14.77 -3.89 -10.50
N MET A 146 -16.00 -4.37 -10.61
CA MET A 146 -16.32 -5.77 -10.80
C MET A 146 -16.18 -6.22 -12.27
N SER A 147 -15.88 -5.31 -13.20
CA SER A 147 -15.70 -5.65 -14.60
C SER A 147 -14.62 -6.72 -14.79
N MET A 148 -14.95 -7.74 -15.57
CA MET A 148 -13.99 -8.75 -16.07
C MET A 148 -13.34 -8.30 -17.38
N ILE A 149 -13.83 -7.22 -18.00
CA ILE A 149 -13.30 -6.69 -19.26
C ILE A 149 -12.00 -5.94 -18.97
N GLY A 150 -10.88 -6.43 -19.51
CA GLY A 150 -9.55 -5.86 -19.29
C GLY A 150 -8.85 -6.29 -18.00
N ALA A 151 -9.35 -7.35 -17.34
CA ALA A 151 -8.65 -7.96 -16.21
C ALA A 151 -7.25 -8.41 -16.66
N ARG A 152 -6.21 -8.02 -15.92
CA ARG A 152 -4.83 -8.47 -16.16
C ARG A 152 -4.72 -9.94 -15.79
N ASP A 153 -3.81 -10.67 -16.42
CA ASP A 153 -3.56 -12.10 -16.16
C ASP A 153 -3.27 -12.45 -14.68
N ASN A 154 -2.98 -11.45 -13.83
CA ASN A 154 -2.72 -11.60 -12.39
C ASN A 154 -3.62 -10.70 -11.52
N ASP A 155 -4.90 -10.54 -11.86
CA ASP A 155 -5.84 -9.85 -10.97
C ASP A 155 -6.13 -10.74 -9.74
N PRO A 156 -5.72 -10.33 -8.51
CA PRO A 156 -5.92 -11.13 -7.30
C PRO A 156 -7.40 -11.35 -6.96
N ASP A 157 -8.30 -10.54 -7.52
CA ASP A 157 -9.73 -10.56 -7.21
C ASP A 157 -10.56 -11.34 -8.25
N THR A 158 -9.91 -12.00 -9.22
CA THR A 158 -10.58 -12.70 -10.34
C THR A 158 -11.64 -13.68 -9.85
N ALA A 159 -11.30 -14.52 -8.86
CA ALA A 159 -12.22 -15.53 -8.31
C ALA A 159 -13.45 -14.90 -7.62
N ILE A 160 -13.29 -13.71 -7.03
CA ILE A 160 -14.39 -12.98 -6.38
C ILE A 160 -15.32 -12.40 -7.44
N LYS A 161 -14.77 -11.82 -8.49
CA LYS A 161 -15.52 -11.24 -9.61
C LYS A 161 -16.31 -12.30 -10.38
N GLU A 162 -15.73 -13.47 -10.65
CA GLU A 162 -16.42 -14.60 -11.30
C GLU A 162 -17.66 -15.04 -10.51
N ARG A 163 -17.49 -15.26 -9.20
CA ARG A 163 -18.61 -15.64 -8.31
C ARG A 163 -19.70 -14.59 -8.26
N PHE A 164 -19.31 -13.32 -8.31
CA PHE A 164 -20.26 -12.21 -8.35
C PHE A 164 -21.09 -12.25 -9.65
N TRP A 165 -20.46 -12.38 -10.82
CA TRP A 165 -21.15 -12.39 -12.11
C TRP A 165 -22.03 -13.63 -12.30
N ASP A 166 -21.57 -14.80 -11.87
CA ASP A 166 -22.38 -16.02 -11.90
C ASP A 166 -23.65 -15.87 -11.03
N ARG A 167 -23.53 -15.26 -9.85
CA ARG A 167 -24.69 -14.98 -8.99
C ARG A 167 -25.64 -13.96 -9.63
N LYS A 168 -25.09 -12.91 -10.25
CA LYS A 168 -25.89 -11.89 -10.93
C LYS A 168 -26.65 -12.49 -12.12
N GLU A 169 -25.99 -13.27 -12.96
CA GLU A 169 -26.62 -13.93 -14.11
C GLU A 169 -27.76 -14.87 -13.67
N ARG A 170 -27.57 -15.64 -12.60
CA ARG A 170 -28.62 -16.49 -12.04
C ARG A 170 -29.84 -15.69 -11.54
N ARG A 171 -29.61 -14.53 -10.93
CA ARG A 171 -30.68 -13.64 -10.49
C ARG A 171 -31.41 -13.02 -11.68
N ASP A 172 -30.67 -12.48 -12.63
CA ASP A 172 -31.24 -11.80 -13.80
C ASP A 172 -32.06 -12.79 -14.65
N LYS A 173 -31.58 -14.05 -14.83
CA LYS A 173 -32.37 -15.14 -15.46
C LYS A 173 -33.66 -15.45 -14.73
N ARG A 174 -33.64 -15.42 -13.39
CA ARG A 174 -34.84 -15.64 -12.58
C ARG A 174 -35.84 -14.49 -12.75
N GLU A 175 -35.35 -13.25 -12.72
CA GLU A 175 -36.19 -12.06 -12.93
C GLU A 175 -36.78 -12.01 -14.35
N GLU A 176 -36.03 -12.48 -15.35
CA GLU A 176 -36.52 -12.64 -16.73
C GLU A 176 -37.59 -13.73 -16.82
N ALA A 177 -37.39 -14.88 -16.18
CA ALA A 177 -38.39 -15.94 -16.13
C ALA A 177 -39.67 -15.50 -15.40
N GLU A 178 -39.54 -14.76 -14.31
CA GLU A 178 -40.66 -14.15 -13.58
C GLU A 178 -41.37 -13.08 -14.43
N ARG A 179 -40.62 -12.24 -15.16
CA ARG A 179 -41.20 -11.31 -16.14
C ARG A 179 -41.92 -12.03 -17.27
N GLN A 180 -41.34 -13.10 -17.80
CA GLN A 180 -41.91 -13.86 -18.90
C GLN A 180 -43.18 -14.58 -18.48
N THR A 181 -43.20 -15.20 -17.30
CA THR A 181 -44.41 -15.83 -16.74
C THR A 181 -45.50 -14.80 -16.42
N ARG A 182 -45.12 -13.62 -15.92
CA ARG A 182 -46.07 -12.51 -15.72
C ARG A 182 -46.64 -12.03 -17.05
N TRP A 183 -45.80 -11.91 -18.08
CA TRP A 183 -46.21 -11.49 -19.41
C TRP A 183 -47.12 -12.53 -20.09
N THR A 184 -46.80 -13.82 -20.03
CA THR A 184 -47.65 -14.88 -20.60
C THR A 184 -48.99 -14.98 -19.88
N LYS A 185 -49.01 -14.80 -18.55
CA LYS A 185 -50.25 -14.72 -17.78
C LYS A 185 -51.11 -13.53 -18.19
N ALA A 186 -50.50 -12.35 -18.30
CA ALA A 186 -51.19 -11.14 -18.76
C ALA A 186 -51.73 -11.31 -20.19
N MET A 187 -50.97 -11.92 -21.11
CA MET A 187 -51.41 -12.21 -22.48
C MET A 187 -52.51 -13.28 -22.54
N GLY A 188 -52.49 -14.28 -21.66
CA GLY A 188 -53.56 -15.27 -21.54
C GLY A 188 -54.85 -14.71 -20.92
N GLU A 189 -54.75 -13.66 -20.11
CA GLU A 189 -55.90 -12.85 -19.69
C GLU A 189 -56.35 -11.93 -20.85
N PHE A 190 -55.41 -11.41 -21.66
CA PHE A 190 -55.65 -10.61 -22.88
C PHE A 190 -56.56 -11.30 -23.87
N THR A 191 -56.18 -12.50 -24.29
CA THR A 191 -56.96 -13.29 -25.23
C THR A 191 -58.34 -13.67 -24.68
N ARG A 192 -58.45 -13.95 -23.37
CA ARG A 192 -59.74 -14.22 -22.71
C ARG A 192 -60.67 -13.01 -22.63
N GLY A 193 -60.13 -11.81 -22.39
CA GLY A 193 -60.91 -10.57 -22.37
C GLY A 193 -61.37 -10.11 -23.76
N ALA A 194 -60.55 -10.33 -24.80
CA ALA A 194 -60.89 -10.01 -26.19
C ALA A 194 -62.09 -10.83 -26.71
N LEU A 195 -62.30 -12.04 -26.19
CA LEU A 195 -63.46 -12.89 -26.46
C LEU A 195 -64.78 -12.34 -25.89
N MET A 196 -64.75 -11.34 -24.99
CA MET A 196 -65.96 -10.71 -24.41
C MET A 196 -66.54 -9.53 -25.22
N GLY A 197 -66.03 -9.27 -26.43
CA GLY A 197 -66.52 -8.19 -27.31
C GLY A 197 -65.89 -6.83 -27.03
N ARG A 198 -65.78 -5.99 -28.09
CA ARG A 198 -64.96 -4.75 -28.15
C ARG A 198 -65.08 -3.82 -26.93
N ARG A 199 -66.31 -3.56 -26.44
CA ARG A 199 -66.51 -2.63 -25.30
C ARG A 199 -66.16 -3.22 -23.93
N GLY A 200 -66.31 -4.53 -23.75
CA GLY A 200 -65.93 -5.21 -22.50
C GLY A 200 -64.42 -5.34 -22.35
N ALA A 201 -63.71 -5.52 -23.46
CA ALA A 201 -62.26 -5.61 -23.48
C ALA A 201 -61.58 -4.30 -23.04
N GLU A 202 -61.95 -3.15 -23.61
CA GLU A 202 -61.27 -1.87 -23.33
C GLU A 202 -61.35 -1.45 -21.85
N THR A 203 -62.49 -1.70 -21.20
CA THR A 203 -62.71 -1.35 -19.78
C THR A 203 -61.97 -2.29 -18.83
N TYR A 204 -61.93 -3.59 -19.15
CA TYR A 204 -61.13 -4.57 -18.42
C TYR A 204 -59.62 -4.28 -18.52
N TRP A 205 -59.13 -3.93 -19.71
CA TRP A 205 -57.71 -3.68 -19.96
C TRP A 205 -57.17 -2.42 -19.28
N ARG A 206 -57.99 -1.36 -19.19
CA ARG A 206 -57.60 -0.16 -18.44
C ARG A 206 -57.40 -0.45 -16.94
N GLY A 207 -58.27 -1.29 -16.35
CA GLY A 207 -58.15 -1.68 -14.94
C GLY A 207 -56.94 -2.57 -14.65
N VAL A 208 -56.59 -3.50 -15.55
CA VAL A 208 -55.44 -4.40 -15.39
C VAL A 208 -54.11 -3.64 -15.55
N ALA A 209 -54.03 -2.71 -16.49
CA ALA A 209 -52.84 -1.88 -16.69
C ALA A 209 -52.56 -0.97 -15.49
N GLU A 210 -53.59 -0.32 -14.94
CA GLU A 210 -53.49 0.52 -13.74
C GLU A 210 -53.09 -0.30 -12.50
N ALA A 211 -53.64 -1.50 -12.32
CA ALA A 211 -53.32 -2.34 -11.17
C ALA A 211 -51.90 -2.93 -11.21
N GLN A 212 -51.30 -3.09 -12.40
CA GLN A 212 -50.01 -3.75 -12.58
C GLN A 212 -48.85 -2.81 -12.91
N GLY A 213 -49.11 -1.51 -13.17
CA GLY A 213 -48.10 -0.53 -13.54
C GLY A 213 -47.41 -0.83 -14.87
N VAL A 214 -48.08 -1.56 -15.77
CA VAL A 214 -47.56 -2.00 -17.06
C VAL A 214 -48.16 -1.15 -18.18
N VAL A 215 -47.33 -0.60 -19.05
CA VAL A 215 -47.77 0.03 -20.30
C VAL A 215 -48.18 -1.06 -21.28
N LEU A 216 -49.46 -1.13 -21.62
CA LEU A 216 -49.97 -2.09 -22.60
C LEU A 216 -49.48 -1.72 -24.02
N PRO A 217 -49.15 -2.71 -24.87
CA PRO A 217 -48.91 -2.44 -26.28
C PRO A 217 -50.20 -1.97 -26.96
N GLU A 218 -50.10 -0.99 -27.86
CA GLU A 218 -51.22 -0.57 -28.70
C GLU A 218 -51.78 -1.77 -29.48
N ALA A 219 -53.10 -1.93 -29.48
CA ALA A 219 -53.75 -3.03 -30.17
C ALA A 219 -53.42 -2.99 -31.67
N PRO A 220 -53.17 -4.14 -32.33
CA PRO A 220 -52.94 -4.17 -33.77
C PRO A 220 -54.18 -3.64 -34.49
N LYS A 221 -53.99 -2.62 -35.33
CA LYS A 221 -55.01 -2.16 -36.27
C LYS A 221 -55.29 -3.28 -37.25
N VAL A 222 -56.44 -3.92 -37.12
CA VAL A 222 -56.95 -4.83 -38.14
C VAL A 222 -57.56 -3.94 -39.21
N ASP A 223 -56.76 -3.53 -40.18
CA ASP A 223 -57.24 -2.91 -41.41
C ASP A 223 -57.79 -4.05 -42.29
N GLY A 224 -59.11 -4.17 -42.38
CA GLY A 224 -59.75 -5.26 -43.10
C GLY A 224 -61.27 -5.28 -42.93
N GLU A 225 -61.94 -4.19 -43.28
CA GLU A 225 -63.31 -4.27 -43.79
C GLU A 225 -63.18 -4.55 -45.30
N GLU A 226 -62.96 -5.82 -45.67
CA GLU A 226 -63.20 -6.26 -47.05
C GLU A 226 -64.72 -6.43 -47.19
N GLU A 227 -65.35 -5.45 -47.84
CA GLU A 227 -66.70 -5.59 -48.37
C GLU A 227 -66.69 -6.75 -49.36
N VAL A 228 -67.37 -7.85 -49.00
CA VAL A 228 -67.66 -8.94 -49.94
C VAL A 228 -68.74 -8.44 -50.89
N GLU A 229 -68.31 -7.93 -52.04
CA GLU A 229 -69.16 -7.64 -53.19
C GLU A 229 -69.72 -8.97 -53.72
N MET A 230 -71.00 -9.25 -53.43
CA MET A 230 -71.70 -10.39 -54.01
C MET A 230 -72.17 -10.04 -55.42
N ASP A 231 -71.41 -10.47 -56.42
CA ASP A 231 -71.90 -10.56 -57.80
C ASP A 231 -72.98 -11.65 -57.89
N THR A 232 -74.24 -11.23 -57.86
CA THR A 232 -75.37 -12.05 -58.32
C THR A 232 -75.52 -11.89 -59.82
N GLU A 233 -74.81 -12.70 -60.60
CA GLU A 233 -75.21 -13.02 -61.98
C GLU A 233 -75.98 -14.34 -62.00
N LEU A 234 -77.30 -14.24 -62.16
CA LEU A 234 -78.15 -15.33 -62.64
C LEU A 234 -79.20 -14.75 -63.59
N GLY A 235 -79.07 -15.11 -64.88
CA GLY A 235 -80.16 -15.40 -65.83
C GLY A 235 -81.22 -14.34 -66.07
#